data_AF-A0A9D4NF57-F1
#
_entry.id   AF-A0A9D4NF57-F1
#
_cell.length_a   1.000
_cell.length_b   1.000
_cell.length_c   1.000
_cell.angle_alpha   90.00
_cell.angle_beta   90.00
_cell.angle_gamma   90.00
#
_symmetry.space_group_name_H-M   'P 1'
#
loop_
_entity.id
_entity.type
_entity.pdbx_description
1 polymer ?
#
loop_
_entity_poly.entity_id
_entity_poly.type
_entity_poly.pdbx_seq_one_letter_code
_entity_poly.pdbx_strand_id
1 'polypeptide(L)'
;MMMTMMMKMIMIMMMMMVVIMMKMQLLIIMVVMVMMMILMMITRMCDQTLELINDLIQEVVKYFFEKDEERKKEVGKHLAEVVYPKFLGYFEKQLDNNGGKYLVGSGLTVADLAVYAVLDTAMQNSETFLEKHEKLRAHRDMVGAIPKIQEYVSNRKKTDI
;
A
#
# COMPACT_ATOMS: atom_id res chain seq x y z
N MET A 1 -56.21 39.19 -9.96
CA MET A 1 -55.45 38.49 -11.02
C MET A 1 -53.93 38.63 -10.86
N MET A 2 -53.40 39.82 -10.59
CA MET A 2 -51.95 40.04 -10.41
C MET A 2 -51.38 39.37 -9.14
N MET A 3 -52.07 39.48 -8.00
CA MET A 3 -51.63 38.89 -6.73
C MET A 3 -51.57 37.35 -6.77
N THR A 4 -52.52 36.71 -7.45
CA THR A 4 -52.54 35.25 -7.65
C THR A 4 -51.42 34.77 -8.57
N MET A 5 -51.01 35.56 -9.57
CA MET A 5 -49.83 35.25 -10.39
C MET A 5 -48.52 35.39 -9.61
N MET A 6 -48.41 36.42 -8.77
CA MET A 6 -47.23 36.64 -7.93
C MET A 6 -47.03 35.50 -6.92
N MET A 7 -48.10 35.03 -6.26
CA MET A 7 -48.04 33.86 -5.37
C MET A 7 -47.60 32.58 -6.09
N LYS A 8 -48.11 32.33 -7.31
CA LYS A 8 -47.68 31.16 -8.11
C LYS A 8 -46.19 31.22 -8.46
N MET A 9 -45.69 32.40 -8.81
CA MET A 9 -44.26 32.58 -9.13
C MET A 9 -43.37 32.32 -7.91
N ILE A 10 -43.75 32.83 -6.73
CA ILE A 10 -43.04 32.57 -5.47
C ILE A 10 -43.04 31.08 -5.13
N MET A 11 -44.18 30.39 -5.26
CA MET A 11 -44.25 28.94 -5.03
C MET A 11 -43.32 28.16 -5.96
N ILE A 12 -43.31 28.49 -7.26
CA ILE A 12 -42.42 27.84 -8.22
C ILE A 12 -40.95 28.08 -7.85
N MET A 13 -40.58 29.31 -7.49
CA MET A 13 -39.22 29.63 -7.04
C MET A 13 -38.83 28.85 -5.78
N MET A 14 -39.72 28.75 -4.79
CA MET A 14 -39.49 27.95 -3.59
C MET A 14 -39.33 26.46 -3.91
N MET A 15 -40.18 25.89 -4.77
CA MET A 15 -40.07 24.50 -5.22
C MET A 15 -38.75 24.25 -5.97
N MET A 16 -38.36 25.15 -6.86
CA MET A 16 -37.07 25.08 -7.56
C MET A 16 -35.90 25.11 -6.58
N MET A 17 -35.94 25.98 -5.57
CA MET A 17 -34.91 26.07 -4.54
C MET A 17 -34.78 24.77 -3.73
N VAL A 18 -35.91 24.16 -3.35
CA VAL A 18 -35.92 22.86 -2.66
C VAL A 18 -35.33 21.76 -3.54
N VAL A 19 -35.69 21.70 -4.83
CA VAL A 19 -35.15 20.70 -5.77
C VAL A 19 -33.64 20.87 -5.96
N ILE A 20 -33.15 22.11 -6.08
CA ILE A 20 -31.72 22.40 -6.17
C ILE A 20 -31.00 21.96 -4.89
N MET A 21 -31.56 22.29 -3.73
CA MET A 21 -31.00 21.89 -2.43
C MET A 21 -30.93 20.36 -2.29
N MET A 22 -31.98 19.62 -2.69
CA MET A 22 -31.98 18.15 -2.68
C MET A 22 -30.93 17.56 -3.61
N LYS A 23 -30.78 18.07 -4.84
CA LYS A 23 -29.73 17.61 -5.77
C LYS A 23 -28.32 17.87 -5.25
N MET A 24 -28.11 19.02 -4.60
CA MET A 24 -26.83 19.34 -3.97
C MET A 24 -26.51 18.40 -2.81
N GLN A 25 -27.50 18.08 -1.96
CA GLN A 25 -27.34 17.08 -0.90
C GLN A 25 -27.01 15.69 -1.45
N LEU A 26 -27.71 15.24 -2.50
CA LEU A 26 -27.42 13.97 -3.16
C LEU A 26 -26.00 13.94 -3.74
N LEU A 27 -25.55 15.02 -4.39
CA LEU A 27 -24.19 15.11 -4.92
C LEU A 27 -23.14 15.03 -3.79
N ILE A 28 -23.36 15.73 -2.68
CA ILE A 28 -22.47 15.66 -1.51
C ILE A 28 -22.41 14.22 -0.98
N ILE A 29 -23.55 13.57 -0.80
CA ILE A 29 -23.62 12.17 -0.35
C ILE A 29 -22.85 11.26 -1.32
N MET A 30 -23.03 11.42 -2.62
CA MET A 30 -22.31 10.63 -3.64
C MET A 30 -20.80 10.84 -3.54
N VAL A 31 -20.33 12.08 -3.41
CA VAL A 31 -18.90 12.39 -3.29
C VAL A 31 -18.31 11.78 -2.01
N VAL A 32 -19.01 11.91 -0.88
CA VAL A 32 -18.58 11.32 0.40
C VAL A 32 -18.55 9.79 0.33
N MET A 33 -19.55 9.16 -0.29
CA MET A 33 -19.58 7.71 -0.48
C MET A 33 -18.41 7.25 -1.35
N VAL A 34 -18.14 7.92 -2.47
CA VAL A 34 -17.00 7.59 -3.34
C VAL A 34 -15.67 7.76 -2.58
N MET A 35 -15.51 8.84 -1.83
CA MET A 35 -14.31 9.06 -1.01
C MET A 35 -14.14 7.96 0.04
N MET A 36 -15.22 7.55 0.71
CA MET A 36 -15.20 6.47 1.70
C MET A 36 -14.87 5.12 1.06
N MET A 37 -15.39 4.84 -0.14
CA MET A 37 -15.06 3.63 -0.89
C MET A 37 -13.57 3.59 -1.27
N ILE A 38 -13.01 4.70 -1.75
CA ILE A 38 -11.58 4.80 -2.08
C ILE A 38 -10.73 4.57 -0.83
N LEU A 39 -11.10 5.18 0.30
CA LEU A 39 -10.39 5.01 1.55
C LEU A 39 -10.41 3.54 2.02
N MET A 40 -11.58 2.89 1.99
CA MET A 40 -11.71 1.47 2.35
C MET A 40 -10.88 0.56 1.42
N MET A 41 -10.82 0.89 0.12
CA MET A 41 -10.01 0.15 -0.84
C MET A 41 -8.51 0.25 -0.53
N ILE A 42 -8.01 1.45 -0.22
CA ILE A 42 -6.61 1.68 0.16
C ILE A 42 -6.26 0.88 1.41
N THR A 43 -7.07 0.96 2.47
CA THR A 43 -6.82 0.21 3.71
C THR A 43 -6.75 -1.28 3.45
N ARG A 44 -7.72 -1.83 2.71
CA ARG A 44 -7.73 -3.27 2.39
C ARG A 44 -6.49 -3.72 1.61
N MET A 45 -6.04 -2.91 0.65
CA MET A 45 -4.84 -3.22 -0.13
C MET A 45 -3.57 -3.15 0.72
N CYS A 46 -3.52 -2.24 1.71
CA CYS A 46 -2.46 -2.22 2.69
C CYS A 46 -2.45 -3.50 3.52
N ASP A 47 -3.60 -3.90 4.07
CA ASP A 47 -3.74 -5.12 4.87
C ASP A 47 -3.31 -6.37 4.09
N GLN A 48 -3.77 -6.50 2.83
CA GLN A 48 -3.36 -7.60 1.96
C GLN A 48 -1.84 -7.63 1.74
N THR A 49 -1.20 -6.47 1.59
CA THR A 49 0.27 -6.41 1.42
C THR A 49 0.99 -6.83 2.70
N LEU A 50 0.47 -6.43 3.86
CA LEU A 50 1.01 -6.84 5.16
C LEU A 50 0.88 -8.35 5.40
N GLU A 51 -0.24 -8.95 5.02
CA GLU A 51 -0.44 -10.41 5.10
C GLU A 51 0.57 -11.16 4.21
N LEU A 52 0.81 -10.69 2.98
CA LEU A 52 1.81 -11.28 2.10
C LEU A 52 3.24 -11.17 2.66
N ILE A 53 3.55 -10.07 3.32
CA ILE A 53 4.82 -9.91 4.01
C ILE A 53 4.92 -10.88 5.18
N ASN A 54 3.85 -11.06 5.95
CA ASN A 54 3.83 -12.03 7.04
C ASN A 54 4.06 -13.45 6.51
N ASP A 55 3.42 -13.85 5.41
CA ASP A 55 3.65 -15.14 4.77
C ASP A 55 5.10 -15.33 4.34
N LEU A 56 5.71 -14.29 3.74
CA LEU A 56 7.14 -14.31 3.39
C LEU A 56 8.02 -14.48 4.64
N ILE A 57 7.76 -13.72 5.70
CA ILE A 57 8.51 -13.79 6.95
C ILE A 57 8.41 -15.19 7.56
N GLN A 58 7.24 -15.84 7.53
CA GLN A 58 7.08 -17.20 8.05
C GLN A 58 7.98 -18.21 7.31
N GLU A 59 8.12 -18.12 5.99
CA GLU A 59 9.05 -18.97 5.24
C GLU A 59 10.52 -18.68 5.59
N VAL A 60 10.87 -17.41 5.77
CA VAL A 60 12.23 -16.99 6.17
C VAL A 60 12.57 -17.49 7.58
N VAL A 61 11.64 -17.39 8.52
CA VAL A 61 11.79 -17.89 9.89
C VAL A 61 12.08 -19.38 9.91
N LYS A 62 11.41 -20.18 9.06
CA LYS A 62 11.70 -21.63 8.97
C LYS A 62 13.17 -21.90 8.64
N TYR A 63 13.78 -21.09 7.77
CA TYR A 63 15.21 -21.22 7.44
C TYR A 63 16.12 -20.86 8.61
N PHE A 64 15.86 -19.72 9.28
CA PHE A 64 16.72 -19.25 10.37
C PHE A 64 16.69 -20.18 11.60
N PHE A 65 15.54 -20.79 11.89
CA PHE A 65 15.37 -21.68 13.04
C PHE A 65 15.57 -23.17 12.71
N GLU A 66 15.86 -23.54 11.46
CA GLU A 66 16.25 -24.90 11.11
C GLU A 66 17.64 -25.21 11.68
N LYS A 67 17.73 -26.35 12.37
CA LYS A 67 18.95 -26.82 13.06
C LYS A 67 19.70 -27.87 12.25
N ASP A 68 18.99 -28.61 11.40
CA ASP A 68 19.61 -29.60 10.54
C ASP A 68 20.25 -28.93 9.31
N GLU A 69 21.56 -29.09 9.15
CA GLU A 69 22.33 -28.41 8.09
C GLU A 69 21.96 -28.85 6.67
N GLU A 70 21.52 -30.11 6.48
CA GLU A 70 21.08 -30.58 5.16
C GLU A 70 19.73 -29.97 4.79
N ARG A 71 18.75 -30.04 5.71
CA ARG A 71 17.44 -29.40 5.52
C ARG A 71 17.55 -27.89 5.39
N LYS A 72 18.44 -27.25 6.14
CA LYS A 72 18.64 -25.80 6.06
C LYS A 72 19.10 -25.37 4.67
N LYS A 73 19.98 -26.15 4.02
CA LYS A 73 20.38 -25.91 2.63
C LYS A 73 19.21 -26.08 1.66
N GLU A 74 18.39 -27.12 1.84
CA GLU A 74 17.19 -27.35 1.02
C GLU A 74 16.18 -26.21 1.14
N VAL A 75 15.87 -25.77 2.37
CA VAL A 75 14.97 -24.64 2.63
C VAL A 75 15.54 -23.34 2.07
N GLY A 76 16.84 -23.09 2.24
CA GLY A 76 17.51 -21.93 1.66
C GLY A 76 17.43 -21.89 0.14
N LYS A 77 17.59 -23.05 -0.52
CA LYS A 77 17.41 -23.17 -1.97
C LYS A 77 15.95 -22.92 -2.37
N HIS A 78 14.98 -23.46 -1.64
CA HIS A 78 13.57 -23.21 -1.89
C HIS A 78 13.21 -21.71 -1.74
N LEU A 79 13.78 -21.04 -0.73
CA LEU A 79 13.61 -19.60 -0.55
C LEU A 79 14.13 -18.83 -1.77
N ALA A 80 15.35 -19.13 -2.22
CA ALA A 80 16.00 -18.45 -3.33
C ALA A 80 15.31 -18.68 -4.68
N GLU A 81 14.91 -19.91 -4.98
CA GLU A 81 14.41 -20.30 -6.31
C GLU A 81 12.90 -20.16 -6.47
N VAL A 82 12.14 -20.21 -5.37
CA VAL A 82 10.67 -20.25 -5.41
C VAL A 82 10.04 -19.10 -4.64
N VAL A 83 10.38 -18.96 -3.36
CA VAL A 83 9.68 -18.03 -2.46
C VAL A 83 9.99 -16.58 -2.82
N TYR A 84 11.26 -16.17 -2.81
CA TYR A 84 11.62 -14.78 -3.10
C TYR A 84 11.16 -14.31 -4.49
N PRO A 85 11.39 -15.06 -5.59
CA PRO A 85 10.92 -14.64 -6.91
C PRO A 85 9.40 -14.42 -6.97
N LYS A 86 8.62 -15.26 -6.28
CA LYS A 86 7.16 -15.13 -6.21
C LYS A 86 6.74 -13.83 -5.51
N PHE A 87 7.27 -13.55 -4.33
CA PHE A 87 6.89 -12.36 -3.56
C PHE A 87 7.42 -11.07 -4.18
N LEU A 88 8.67 -11.05 -4.65
CA LEU A 88 9.25 -9.90 -5.35
C LEU A 88 8.47 -9.60 -6.65
N GLY A 89 8.09 -10.64 -7.40
CA GLY A 89 7.25 -10.47 -8.59
C GLY A 89 5.87 -9.89 -8.26
N TYR A 90 5.28 -10.25 -7.12
CA TYR A 90 4.04 -9.64 -6.66
C TYR A 90 4.22 -8.15 -6.35
N PHE A 91 5.25 -7.77 -5.59
CA PHE A 91 5.49 -6.37 -5.23
C PHE A 91 5.83 -5.50 -6.46
N GLU A 92 6.62 -6.00 -7.40
CA GLU A 92 6.87 -5.33 -8.70
C GLU A 92 5.57 -5.07 -9.46
N LYS A 93 4.72 -6.08 -9.60
CA LYS A 93 3.40 -5.94 -10.26
C LYS A 93 2.51 -4.94 -9.50
N GLN A 94 2.58 -4.95 -8.18
CA GLN A 94 1.83 -4.04 -7.33
C GLN A 94 2.30 -2.59 -7.52
N LEU A 95 3.60 -2.34 -7.62
CA LEU A 95 4.14 -1.02 -7.97
C LEU A 95 3.61 -0.58 -9.33
N ASP A 96 3.68 -1.44 -10.35
CA ASP A 96 3.23 -1.11 -11.71
C ASP A 96 1.75 -0.71 -11.75
N ASN A 97 0.90 -1.43 -11.02
CA ASN A 97 -0.53 -1.11 -10.95
C ASN A 97 -0.83 0.23 -10.27
N ASN A 98 0.08 0.74 -9.45
CA ASN A 98 -0.09 1.99 -8.68
C ASN A 98 0.81 3.14 -9.19
N GLY A 99 1.33 3.04 -10.41
CA GLY A 99 2.12 4.10 -11.04
C GLY A 99 3.61 4.10 -10.67
N GLY A 100 4.11 3.01 -10.09
CA GLY A 100 5.53 2.70 -9.95
C GLY A 100 6.24 3.29 -8.74
N LYS A 101 5.61 4.21 -8.00
CA LYS A 101 6.24 4.91 -6.87
C LYS A 101 5.85 4.36 -5.49
N TYR A 102 4.57 4.07 -5.28
CA TYR A 102 4.04 3.56 -4.01
C TYR A 102 3.31 2.24 -4.27
N LEU A 103 3.26 1.35 -3.27
CA LEU A 103 2.59 0.06 -3.40
C LEU A 103 1.07 0.15 -3.36
N VAL A 104 0.51 1.18 -2.72
CA VAL A 104 -0.93 1.35 -2.61
C VAL A 104 -1.31 2.82 -2.77
N GLY A 105 -2.13 3.12 -3.77
CA GLY A 105 -2.60 4.48 -4.00
C GLY A 105 -1.49 5.42 -4.48
N SER A 106 -1.59 6.69 -4.11
CA SER A 106 -0.72 7.76 -4.64
C SER A 106 0.27 8.34 -3.61
N GLY A 107 0.36 7.76 -2.42
CA GLY A 107 1.18 8.26 -1.32
C GLY A 107 1.82 7.15 -0.49
N LEU A 108 2.71 7.54 0.43
CA LEU A 108 3.36 6.62 1.34
C LEU A 108 2.35 6.01 2.32
N THR A 109 2.37 4.68 2.43
CA THR A 109 1.50 3.90 3.31
C THR A 109 2.30 2.94 4.17
N VAL A 110 1.61 2.24 5.08
CA VAL A 110 2.22 1.16 5.89
C VAL A 110 2.73 -0.01 5.02
N ALA A 111 2.13 -0.24 3.86
CA ALA A 111 2.57 -1.27 2.92
C ALA A 111 4.00 -0.99 2.41
N ASP A 112 4.29 0.28 2.08
CA ASP A 112 5.62 0.69 1.63
C ASP A 112 6.68 0.50 2.72
N LEU A 113 6.34 0.86 3.96
CA LEU A 113 7.23 0.69 5.11
C LEU A 113 7.52 -0.78 5.41
N ALA A 114 6.50 -1.64 5.33
CA ALA A 114 6.65 -3.05 5.60
C ALA A 114 7.48 -3.75 4.52
N VAL A 115 7.25 -3.45 3.23
CA VAL A 115 8.09 -3.98 2.15
C VAL A 115 9.51 -3.45 2.28
N TYR A 116 9.70 -2.15 2.56
CA TYR A 116 11.01 -1.58 2.82
C TYR A 116 11.75 -2.33 3.92
N ALA A 117 11.10 -2.64 5.05
CA ALA A 117 11.74 -3.33 6.16
C ALA A 117 12.30 -4.71 5.75
N VAL A 118 11.52 -5.50 5.01
CA VAL A 118 11.97 -6.83 4.55
C VAL A 118 13.07 -6.72 3.49
N LEU A 119 12.92 -5.80 2.53
CA LEU A 119 13.93 -5.59 1.49
C LEU A 119 15.24 -5.06 2.06
N ASP A 120 15.17 -4.19 3.05
CA ASP A 120 16.35 -3.64 3.71
C ASP A 120 17.13 -4.72 4.46
N THR A 121 16.46 -5.58 5.22
CA THR A 121 17.11 -6.75 5.84
C THR A 121 17.69 -7.71 4.81
N ALA A 122 16.95 -8.01 3.73
CA ALA A 122 17.43 -8.89 2.67
C ALA A 122 18.69 -8.34 1.97
N MET A 123 18.71 -7.02 1.70
CA MET A 123 19.85 -6.34 1.08
C MET A 123 21.08 -6.26 1.99
N GLN A 124 20.90 -6.25 3.32
CA GLN A 124 22.02 -6.37 4.27
C GLN A 124 22.67 -7.76 4.23
N ASN A 125 21.87 -8.80 3.97
CA ASN A 125 22.36 -10.18 3.85
C ASN A 125 22.93 -10.49 2.45
N SER A 126 22.43 -9.81 1.41
CA SER A 126 22.89 -9.97 0.03
C SER A 126 22.66 -8.69 -0.77
N GLU A 127 23.74 -7.99 -1.11
CA GLU A 127 23.68 -6.75 -1.90
C GLU A 127 23.09 -6.96 -3.32
N THR A 128 23.16 -8.20 -3.81
CA THR A 128 22.69 -8.60 -5.13
C THR A 128 21.22 -9.02 -5.15
N PHE A 129 20.55 -9.04 -3.99
CA PHE A 129 19.18 -9.57 -3.83
C PHE A 129 18.16 -8.91 -4.79
N LEU A 130 18.30 -7.60 -5.02
CA LEU A 130 17.41 -6.82 -5.89
C LEU A 130 18.01 -6.48 -7.26
N GLU A 131 19.09 -7.15 -7.71
CA GLU A 131 19.70 -6.85 -9.01
C GLU A 131 18.73 -6.96 -10.20
N LYS A 132 17.78 -7.88 -10.14
CA LYS A 132 16.78 -8.11 -11.21
C LYS A 132 15.47 -7.34 -11.00
N HIS A 133 15.39 -6.52 -9.95
CA HIS A 133 14.17 -5.86 -9.50
C HIS A 133 14.42 -4.36 -9.29
N GLU A 134 14.71 -3.66 -10.40
CA GLU A 134 15.09 -2.25 -10.38
C GLU A 134 14.02 -1.34 -9.77
N LYS A 135 12.73 -1.64 -9.97
CA LYS A 135 11.66 -0.80 -9.42
C LYS A 135 11.53 -0.99 -7.92
N LEU A 136 11.66 -2.23 -7.43
CA LEU A 136 11.73 -2.46 -5.99
C LEU A 136 12.96 -1.84 -5.35
N ARG A 137 14.11 -1.84 -6.03
CA ARG A 137 15.29 -1.11 -5.57
C ARG A 137 15.00 0.40 -5.48
N ALA A 138 14.43 0.99 -6.52
CA ALA A 138 14.06 2.40 -6.54
C ALA A 138 13.02 2.74 -5.45
N HIS A 139 12.04 1.88 -5.22
CA HIS A 139 11.06 2.01 -4.13
C HIS A 139 11.74 1.97 -2.76
N ARG A 140 12.61 0.98 -2.51
CA ARG A 140 13.37 0.87 -1.27
C ARG A 140 14.21 2.12 -1.02
N ASP A 141 14.89 2.63 -2.04
CA ASP A 141 15.73 3.82 -1.92
C ASP A 141 14.88 5.08 -1.68
N MET A 142 13.72 5.19 -2.31
CA MET A 142 12.77 6.28 -2.07
C MET A 142 12.25 6.28 -0.61
N VAL A 143 11.86 5.12 -0.08
CA VAL A 143 11.43 5.00 1.32
C VAL A 143 12.61 5.24 2.27
N GLY A 144 13.78 4.66 1.97
CA GLY A 144 15.00 4.83 2.75
C GLY A 144 15.57 6.25 2.73
N ALA A 145 15.14 7.11 1.81
CA ALA A 145 15.50 8.52 1.78
C ALA A 145 14.67 9.41 2.73
N ILE A 146 13.65 8.86 3.40
CA ILE A 146 12.82 9.60 4.35
C ILE A 146 13.65 9.91 5.60
N PRO A 147 13.81 11.19 6.01
CA PRO A 147 14.73 11.56 7.10
C PRO A 147 14.51 10.81 8.41
N LYS A 148 13.24 10.61 8.81
CA LYS A 148 12.90 9.85 10.03
C LYS A 148 13.28 8.37 9.93
N ILE A 149 13.21 7.78 8.74
CA ILE A 149 13.61 6.39 8.51
C ILE A 149 15.13 6.29 8.55
N GLN A 150 15.84 7.23 7.91
CA GLN A 150 17.31 7.29 7.96
C GLN A 150 17.83 7.42 9.39
N GLU A 151 17.23 8.32 10.17
CA GLU A 151 17.54 8.50 11.59
C GLU A 151 17.34 7.20 12.37
N TYR A 152 16.20 6.53 12.17
CA TYR A 152 15.93 5.24 12.82
C TYR A 152 16.94 4.15 12.40
N VAL A 153 17.20 4.00 11.10
CA VAL A 153 18.10 2.96 10.57
C VAL A 153 19.54 3.18 11.02
N SER A 154 19.98 4.44 11.17
CA SER A 154 21.33 4.76 11.66
C SER A 154 21.50 4.48 13.15
N ASN A 155 20.42 4.58 13.93
CA ASN A 155 20.45 4.43 15.38
C ASN A 155 20.07 3.02 15.87
N ARG A 156 19.39 2.21 15.05
CA ARG A 156 18.97 0.87 15.46
C ARG A 156 20.18 -0.07 15.58
N LYS A 157 20.11 -0.99 16.55
CA LYS A 157 21.11 -2.05 16.69
C LYS A 157 20.98 -3.02 15.52
N LYS A 158 22.11 -3.40 14.93
CA LYS A 158 22.14 -4.48 13.93
C LYS A 158 21.88 -5.80 14.64
N THR A 159 21.00 -6.61 14.06
CA THR A 159 20.69 -7.98 14.48
C THR A 159 21.17 -8.95 13.41
N ASP A 160 21.59 -10.14 13.82
CA ASP A 160 22.04 -11.20 12.90
C ASP A 160 20.86 -11.95 12.24
N ILE A 161 19.63 -11.49 12.50
CA ILE A 161 18.34 -12.00 12.03
C ILE A 161 17.57 -10.87 11.37
#